data_AF-K1SGF2-F1
#
_entry.id   AF-K1SGF2-F1
#
_cell.length_a   1.000
_cell.length_b   1.000
_cell.length_c   1.000
_cell.angle_alpha   90.00
_cell.angle_beta   90.00
_cell.angle_gamma   90.00
#
_symmetry.space_group_name_H-M   'P 1'
#
loop_
_entity.id
_entity.type
_entity.pdbx_description
1 polymer ?
#
loop_
_entity_poly.entity_id
_entity_poly.type
_entity_poly.pdbx_seq_one_letter_code
_entity_poly.pdbx_strand_id
1 'polypeptide(L)'
;MKTRKLTAILLALCMLLSLSISAFAADDAIASGTIQDSKITWKLDDKGWLTISGSGDCSDFASKDDQPWAEYRSQITQVWFDGMESLAIPDLAYWFEDCTNLTTAEIPSTTPVIGRHAFYNCPLLTKLSIYYGEHTLDSIGEGAFWRETDNGDTLYVAYIIGYPDSSVPFHDYDWIASNRSNRYFHDLYGVYQNADAATAGGIKKAPAQVSTRASTG
;
A
#
# COMPACT_ATOMS: atom_id res chain seq x y z
N MET A 1 28.95 2.71 -24.14
CA MET A 1 28.39 1.33 -24.03
C MET A 1 28.56 0.66 -22.66
N LYS A 2 29.37 1.18 -21.72
CA LYS A 2 29.57 0.55 -20.39
C LYS A 2 28.49 0.88 -19.34
N THR A 3 27.86 2.05 -19.41
CA THR A 3 26.87 2.53 -18.42
C THR A 3 25.54 1.79 -18.47
N ARG A 4 25.07 1.40 -19.67
CA ARG A 4 23.82 0.64 -19.85
C ARG A 4 23.87 -0.77 -19.24
N LYS A 5 25.06 -1.38 -19.14
CA LYS A 5 25.25 -2.68 -18.49
C LYS A 5 25.23 -2.56 -16.96
N LEU A 6 25.78 -1.46 -16.42
CA LEU A 6 25.74 -1.19 -14.98
C LEU A 6 24.34 -0.88 -14.46
N THR A 7 23.52 -0.13 -15.21
CA THR A 7 22.12 0.14 -14.82
C THR A 7 21.26 -1.12 -14.88
N ALA A 8 21.48 -2.00 -15.87
CA ALA A 8 20.78 -3.28 -15.97
C ALA A 8 21.19 -4.25 -14.84
N ILE A 9 22.46 -4.28 -14.44
CA ILE A 9 22.95 -5.09 -13.32
C ILE A 9 22.42 -4.54 -11.98
N LEU A 10 22.35 -3.22 -11.81
CA LEU A 10 21.80 -2.61 -10.59
C LEU A 10 20.28 -2.84 -10.49
N LEU A 11 19.53 -2.73 -11.58
CA LEU A 11 18.10 -3.07 -11.62
C LEU A 11 17.87 -4.56 -11.36
N ALA A 12 18.68 -5.45 -11.94
CA ALA A 12 18.61 -6.89 -11.65
C ALA A 12 18.99 -7.21 -10.20
N LEU A 13 19.96 -6.50 -9.61
CA LEU A 13 20.34 -6.66 -8.21
C LEU A 13 19.23 -6.12 -7.28
N CYS A 14 18.59 -4.99 -7.61
CA CYS A 14 17.44 -4.46 -6.88
C CYS A 14 16.22 -5.38 -6.99
N MET A 15 15.98 -5.98 -8.16
CA MET A 15 14.95 -7.02 -8.34
C MET A 15 15.32 -8.30 -7.57
N LEU A 16 16.58 -8.72 -7.54
CA LEU A 16 17.03 -9.87 -6.75
C LEU A 16 16.96 -9.60 -5.23
N LEU A 17 17.22 -8.36 -4.80
CA LEU A 17 17.04 -7.91 -3.42
C LEU A 17 15.56 -7.80 -3.05
N SER A 18 14.67 -7.39 -3.97
CA SER A 18 13.22 -7.43 -3.73
C SER A 18 12.66 -8.86 -3.77
N LEU A 19 13.16 -9.74 -4.65
CA LEU A 19 12.84 -11.17 -4.64
C LEU A 19 13.35 -11.89 -3.37
N SER A 20 14.39 -11.36 -2.72
CA SER A 20 14.93 -11.93 -1.47
C SER A 20 14.15 -11.55 -0.20
N ILE A 21 13.23 -10.58 -0.27
CA ILE A 21 12.34 -10.27 0.87
C ILE A 21 11.28 -11.38 1.02
N SER A 22 10.85 -12.00 -0.08
CA SER A 22 9.90 -13.14 -0.05
C SER A 22 10.49 -14.41 0.58
N ALA A 23 11.81 -14.50 0.78
CA ALA A 23 12.48 -15.71 1.28
C ALA A 23 12.75 -15.71 2.81
N PHE A 24 12.26 -14.72 3.57
CA PHE A 24 12.55 -14.57 5.01
C PHE A 24 11.35 -14.82 5.95
N ALA A 25 10.33 -15.56 5.51
CA ALA A 25 9.08 -15.77 6.26
C ALA A 25 8.95 -17.14 6.96
N ALA A 26 10.05 -17.73 7.42
CA ALA A 26 10.03 -18.73 8.49
C ALA A 26 11.00 -18.21 9.55
N ASP A 27 10.55 -17.52 10.61
CA ASP A 27 10.48 -18.24 11.89
C ASP A 27 9.55 -17.64 12.98
N ASP A 28 8.88 -16.49 12.84
CA ASP A 28 8.10 -15.93 13.97
C ASP A 28 6.67 -15.50 13.55
N ALA A 29 5.84 -16.45 13.11
CA ALA A 29 4.41 -16.18 12.92
C ALA A 29 3.71 -16.13 14.28
N ILE A 30 3.07 -15.01 14.63
CA ILE A 30 2.20 -14.93 15.82
C ILE A 30 0.81 -15.49 15.54
N ALA A 31 0.33 -15.36 14.30
CA ALA A 31 -0.94 -15.90 13.86
C ALA A 31 -0.91 -16.15 12.35
N SER A 32 -1.71 -17.11 11.89
CA SER A 32 -1.88 -17.39 10.48
C SER A 32 -3.19 -18.11 10.22
N GLY A 33 -3.69 -18.04 9.00
CA GLY A 33 -4.88 -18.76 8.60
C GLY A 33 -5.13 -18.70 7.11
N THR A 34 -6.32 -19.15 6.72
CA THR A 34 -6.81 -19.13 5.34
C THR A 34 -8.11 -18.35 5.31
N ILE A 35 -8.31 -17.51 4.30
CA ILE A 35 -9.59 -16.85 4.08
C ILE A 35 -10.61 -17.92 3.63
N GLN A 36 -11.81 -17.89 4.18
CA GLN A 36 -12.85 -18.91 3.93
C GLN A 36 -13.11 -19.08 2.43
N ASP A 37 -13.32 -20.33 2.02
CA ASP A 37 -13.62 -20.74 0.64
C ASP A 37 -12.60 -20.28 -0.41
N SER A 38 -11.39 -19.90 0.02
CA SER A 38 -10.29 -19.48 -0.85
C SER A 38 -9.04 -20.30 -0.59
N LYS A 39 -8.04 -20.14 -1.47
CA LYS A 39 -6.66 -20.61 -1.22
C LYS A 39 -5.74 -19.45 -0.80
N ILE A 40 -6.33 -18.31 -0.44
CA ILE A 40 -5.57 -17.16 0.05
C ILE A 40 -5.29 -17.39 1.53
N THR A 41 -4.02 -17.36 1.87
CA THR A 41 -3.52 -17.49 3.23
C THR A 41 -3.02 -16.15 3.73
N TRP A 42 -3.00 -16.01 5.04
CA TRP A 42 -2.45 -14.84 5.70
C TRP A 42 -1.54 -15.29 6.85
N LYS A 43 -0.54 -14.48 7.12
CA LYS A 43 0.40 -14.65 8.23
C LYS A 43 0.71 -13.30 8.84
N LEU A 44 0.62 -13.24 10.16
CA LEU A 44 1.04 -12.10 10.95
C LEU A 44 2.30 -12.48 11.73
N ASP A 45 3.34 -11.66 11.66
CA ASP A 45 4.59 -11.85 12.40
C ASP A 45 4.66 -10.99 13.68
N ASP A 46 5.73 -11.20 14.45
CA ASP A 46 6.01 -10.49 15.71
C ASP A 46 6.32 -8.98 15.56
N LYS A 47 6.58 -8.52 14.34
CA LYS A 47 6.77 -7.09 13.99
C LYS A 47 5.46 -6.41 13.61
N GLY A 48 4.36 -7.16 13.52
CA GLY A 48 3.06 -6.67 13.08
C GLY A 48 2.93 -6.61 11.56
N TRP A 49 3.71 -7.40 10.82
CA TRP A 49 3.60 -7.47 9.37
C TRP A 49 2.58 -8.56 9.00
N LEU A 50 1.48 -8.12 8.40
CA LEU A 50 0.49 -9.01 7.80
C LEU A 50 0.89 -9.28 6.35
N THR A 51 1.28 -10.51 6.06
CA THR A 51 1.54 -10.98 4.69
C THR A 51 0.36 -11.80 4.21
N ILE A 52 -0.18 -11.43 3.05
CA ILE A 52 -1.27 -12.14 2.38
C ILE A 52 -0.70 -12.79 1.13
N SER A 53 -1.00 -14.08 0.96
CA SER A 53 -0.36 -14.92 -0.06
C SER A 53 -1.36 -15.91 -0.66
N GLY A 54 -0.97 -16.55 -1.76
CA GLY A 54 -1.78 -17.58 -2.41
C GLY A 54 -2.55 -17.06 -3.61
N SER A 55 -3.50 -17.88 -4.09
CA SER A 55 -4.17 -17.63 -5.37
C SER A 55 -5.57 -18.23 -5.40
N GLY A 56 -6.58 -17.44 -5.72
CA GLY A 56 -7.95 -17.93 -5.92
C GLY A 56 -8.97 -16.85 -5.61
N ASP A 57 -10.21 -17.08 -5.99
CA ASP A 57 -11.30 -16.15 -5.72
C ASP A 57 -11.52 -16.04 -4.21
N CYS A 58 -11.58 -14.81 -3.71
CA CYS A 58 -12.07 -14.48 -2.38
C CYS A 58 -13.46 -13.87 -2.54
N SER A 59 -14.42 -14.30 -1.73
CA SER A 59 -15.66 -13.54 -1.60
C SER A 59 -15.40 -12.24 -0.85
N ASP A 60 -16.11 -11.18 -1.20
CA ASP A 60 -15.98 -9.89 -0.53
C ASP A 60 -16.37 -10.02 0.96
N PHE A 61 -15.65 -9.33 1.84
CA PHE A 61 -16.08 -9.19 3.23
C PHE A 61 -17.31 -8.28 3.27
N ALA A 62 -18.30 -8.64 4.10
CA ALA A 62 -19.49 -7.80 4.30
C ALA A 62 -19.25 -6.74 5.38
N SER A 63 -18.32 -7.01 6.30
CA SER A 63 -17.90 -6.11 7.36
C SER A 63 -16.50 -6.45 7.88
N LYS A 64 -15.97 -5.59 8.76
CA LYS A 64 -14.71 -5.85 9.48
C LYS A 64 -14.71 -7.13 10.33
N ASP A 65 -15.88 -7.64 10.70
CA ASP A 65 -16.01 -8.84 11.53
C ASP A 65 -15.75 -10.13 10.72
N ASP A 66 -15.78 -10.05 9.38
CA ASP A 66 -15.45 -11.16 8.49
C ASP A 66 -13.93 -11.31 8.26
N GLN A 67 -13.13 -10.34 8.73
CA GLN A 67 -11.68 -10.39 8.61
C GLN A 67 -11.11 -11.57 9.41
N PRO A 68 -10.33 -12.47 8.78
CA PRO A 68 -9.72 -13.58 9.51
C PRO A 68 -8.70 -13.15 10.57
N TRP A 69 -8.16 -11.93 10.46
CA TRP A 69 -7.25 -11.31 11.41
C TRP A 69 -7.94 -10.30 12.36
N ALA A 70 -9.28 -10.34 12.50
CA ALA A 70 -10.05 -9.36 13.27
C ALA A 70 -9.54 -9.15 14.71
N GLU A 71 -9.09 -10.21 15.39
CA GLU A 71 -8.53 -10.17 16.76
C GLU A 71 -7.15 -9.50 16.84
N TYR A 72 -6.45 -9.40 15.71
CA TYR A 72 -5.06 -8.92 15.62
C TYR A 72 -4.94 -7.53 14.97
N ARG A 73 -6.04 -6.88 14.59
CA ARG A 73 -6.05 -5.58 13.90
C ARG A 73 -5.16 -4.51 14.55
N SER A 74 -5.15 -4.45 15.88
CA SER A 74 -4.33 -3.49 16.63
C SER A 74 -2.83 -3.81 16.61
N GLN A 75 -2.44 -5.00 16.16
CA GLN A 75 -1.04 -5.42 16.05
C GLN A 75 -0.49 -5.21 14.64
N ILE A 76 -1.37 -5.06 13.64
CA ILE A 76 -0.98 -4.87 12.25
C ILE A 76 -0.38 -3.47 12.07
N THR A 77 0.91 -3.42 11.75
CA THR A 77 1.65 -2.19 11.45
C THR A 77 1.90 -2.04 9.95
N GLN A 78 2.00 -3.16 9.23
CA GLN A 78 2.28 -3.19 7.79
C GLN A 78 1.51 -4.32 7.11
N VAL A 79 1.09 -4.09 5.86
CA VAL A 79 0.42 -5.08 5.02
C VAL A 79 1.22 -5.29 3.73
N TRP A 80 1.48 -6.55 3.40
CA TRP A 80 2.27 -6.99 2.26
C TRP A 80 1.55 -8.09 1.49
N PHE A 81 1.78 -8.15 0.17
CA PHE A 81 1.23 -9.18 -0.70
C PHE A 81 2.34 -10.00 -1.34
N ASP A 82 2.35 -11.31 -1.12
CA ASP A 82 3.30 -12.23 -1.74
C ASP A 82 2.67 -12.98 -2.93
N GLY A 83 3.46 -13.19 -3.98
CA GLY A 83 2.99 -13.85 -5.20
C GLY A 83 1.94 -13.04 -5.98
N MET A 84 2.07 -11.71 -6.04
CA MET A 84 1.09 -10.78 -6.62
C MET A 84 0.54 -11.19 -7.99
N GLU A 85 1.35 -11.77 -8.86
CA GLU A 85 0.94 -12.20 -10.22
C GLU A 85 -0.14 -13.30 -10.20
N SER A 86 -0.21 -14.09 -9.14
CA SER A 86 -1.19 -15.18 -8.98
C SER A 86 -2.35 -14.82 -8.05
N LEU A 87 -2.28 -13.66 -7.41
CA LEU A 87 -3.18 -13.27 -6.34
C LEU A 87 -4.32 -12.43 -6.93
N ALA A 88 -5.43 -13.07 -7.27
CA ALA A 88 -6.60 -12.40 -7.84
C ALA A 88 -7.59 -12.01 -6.72
N ILE A 89 -7.48 -10.78 -6.21
CA ILE A 89 -8.46 -10.21 -5.29
C ILE A 89 -9.26 -9.15 -6.06
N PRO A 90 -10.55 -9.40 -6.37
CA PRO A 90 -11.34 -8.47 -7.17
C PRO A 90 -11.66 -7.17 -6.40
N ASP A 91 -11.86 -7.26 -5.09
CA ASP A 91 -12.21 -6.13 -4.24
C ASP A 91 -11.61 -6.27 -2.83
N LEU A 92 -11.02 -5.19 -2.30
CA LEU A 92 -10.48 -5.08 -0.94
C LEU A 92 -11.49 -4.53 0.09
N ALA A 93 -12.79 -4.57 -0.19
CA ALA A 93 -13.81 -4.06 0.72
C ALA A 93 -13.66 -4.60 2.15
N TYR A 94 -13.55 -3.70 3.13
CA TYR A 94 -13.38 -3.98 4.56
C TYR A 94 -12.12 -4.76 4.98
N TRP A 95 -11.15 -5.01 4.09
CA TRP A 95 -9.99 -5.86 4.42
C TRP A 95 -9.16 -5.37 5.60
N PHE A 96 -8.95 -4.05 5.69
CA PHE A 96 -8.09 -3.44 6.70
C PHE A 96 -8.84 -2.40 7.55
N GLU A 97 -10.18 -2.44 7.57
CA GLU A 97 -10.96 -1.58 8.46
C GLU A 97 -10.51 -1.73 9.92
N ASP A 98 -10.33 -0.61 10.60
CA ASP A 98 -9.89 -0.49 12.00
C ASP A 98 -8.50 -1.09 12.30
N CYS A 99 -7.62 -1.25 11.31
CA CYS A 99 -6.20 -1.52 11.56
C CYS A 99 -5.51 -0.23 12.07
N THR A 100 -5.75 0.11 13.34
CA THR A 100 -5.44 1.44 13.88
C THR A 100 -3.95 1.78 13.94
N ASN A 101 -3.10 0.74 14.00
CA ASN A 101 -1.64 0.86 14.01
C ASN A 101 -1.00 0.71 12.61
N LEU A 102 -1.81 0.54 11.57
CA LEU A 102 -1.33 0.37 10.20
C LEU A 102 -0.66 1.64 9.70
N THR A 103 0.63 1.56 9.40
CA THR A 103 1.45 2.68 8.90
C THR A 103 1.72 2.60 7.41
N THR A 104 1.87 1.37 6.90
CA THR A 104 2.26 1.09 5.53
C THR A 104 1.40 -0.02 4.94
N ALA A 105 0.83 0.20 3.77
CA ALA A 105 0.11 -0.83 3.04
C ALA A 105 0.58 -0.91 1.59
N GLU A 106 0.56 -2.12 1.06
CA GLU A 106 0.78 -2.43 -0.34
C GLU A 106 -0.56 -2.85 -0.97
N ILE A 107 -0.82 -2.42 -2.19
CA ILE A 107 -1.95 -2.88 -3.01
C ILE A 107 -1.36 -3.71 -4.16
N PRO A 108 -1.79 -4.97 -4.33
CA PRO A 108 -1.27 -5.81 -5.40
C PRO A 108 -1.79 -5.30 -6.76
N SER A 109 -0.96 -5.41 -7.80
CA SER A 109 -1.27 -4.88 -9.13
C SER A 109 -2.53 -5.49 -9.75
N THR A 110 -2.86 -6.72 -9.35
CA THR A 110 -3.99 -7.51 -9.81
C THR A 110 -5.33 -7.10 -9.19
N THR A 111 -5.34 -6.20 -8.20
CA THR A 111 -6.57 -5.73 -7.57
C THR A 111 -7.15 -4.53 -8.31
N PRO A 112 -8.30 -4.67 -8.98
CA PRO A 112 -8.91 -3.58 -9.72
C PRO A 112 -9.66 -2.60 -8.80
N VAL A 113 -10.06 -3.00 -7.59
CA VAL A 113 -10.90 -2.17 -6.72
C VAL A 113 -10.33 -2.07 -5.30
N ILE A 114 -10.11 -0.84 -4.84
CA ILE A 114 -9.96 -0.56 -3.41
C ILE A 114 -11.36 -0.30 -2.86
N GLY A 115 -11.97 -1.32 -2.27
CA GLY A 115 -13.38 -1.34 -1.93
C GLY A 115 -13.84 -0.36 -0.87
N ARG A 116 -15.15 -0.45 -0.60
CA ARG A 116 -15.77 0.24 0.52
C ARG A 116 -15.01 -0.08 1.80
N HIS A 117 -14.66 0.97 2.53
CA HIS A 117 -13.99 0.87 3.82
C HIS A 117 -12.67 0.07 3.87
N ALA A 118 -12.00 -0.15 2.73
CA ALA A 118 -10.78 -0.97 2.67
C ALA A 118 -9.73 -0.61 3.74
N PHE A 119 -9.51 0.69 4.01
CA PHE A 119 -8.62 1.24 5.03
C PHE A 119 -9.36 2.23 5.96
N TYR A 120 -10.66 1.98 6.19
CA TYR A 120 -11.47 2.82 7.06
C TYR A 120 -10.90 2.82 8.48
N ASN A 121 -10.81 4.00 9.07
CA ASN A 121 -10.29 4.23 10.42
C ASN A 121 -8.87 3.66 10.67
N CYS A 122 -7.99 3.80 9.67
CA CYS A 122 -6.54 3.54 9.80
C CYS A 122 -5.75 4.86 9.98
N PRO A 123 -5.84 5.56 11.13
CA PRO A 123 -5.39 6.95 11.27
C PRO A 123 -3.89 7.15 11.05
N LEU A 124 -3.07 6.11 11.29
CA LEU A 124 -1.61 6.11 11.14
C LEU A 124 -1.11 5.72 9.74
N LEU A 125 -2.01 5.41 8.78
CA LEU A 125 -1.60 5.03 7.43
C LEU A 125 -1.00 6.25 6.73
N THR A 126 0.33 6.23 6.54
CA THR A 126 1.10 7.32 5.93
C THR A 126 1.73 6.92 4.60
N LYS A 127 1.85 5.61 4.33
CA LYS A 127 2.42 5.11 3.09
C LYS A 127 1.52 4.06 2.46
N LEU A 128 1.10 4.32 1.22
CA LEU A 128 0.39 3.37 0.38
C LEU A 128 1.21 3.13 -0.88
N SER A 129 1.52 1.88 -1.20
CA SER A 129 2.24 1.53 -2.43
C SER A 129 1.35 0.72 -3.35
N ILE A 130 1.27 1.11 -4.63
CA ILE A 130 0.49 0.38 -5.63
C ILE A 130 1.39 0.05 -6.82
N TYR A 131 1.51 -1.23 -7.18
CA TYR A 131 2.34 -1.60 -8.32
C TYR A 131 1.49 -1.60 -9.58
N TYR A 132 1.93 -0.89 -10.62
CA TYR A 132 1.29 -0.96 -11.93
C TYR A 132 1.93 -2.05 -12.78
N GLY A 133 1.08 -2.77 -13.52
CA GLY A 133 1.45 -3.87 -14.40
C GLY A 133 0.43 -4.01 -15.54
N GLU A 134 -0.02 -5.23 -15.83
CA GLU A 134 -1.04 -5.49 -16.86
C GLU A 134 -2.44 -5.00 -16.47
N HIS A 135 -2.68 -4.80 -15.18
CA HIS A 135 -3.97 -4.39 -14.63
C HIS A 135 -3.93 -2.96 -14.08
N THR A 136 -5.07 -2.29 -14.20
CA THR A 136 -5.27 -0.90 -13.76
C THR A 136 -6.16 -0.90 -12.52
N LEU A 137 -5.91 0.03 -11.59
CA LEU A 137 -6.89 0.32 -10.54
C LEU A 137 -8.09 1.02 -11.18
N ASP A 138 -9.26 0.42 -11.10
CA ASP A 138 -10.50 0.85 -11.76
C ASP A 138 -11.31 1.81 -10.87
N SER A 139 -11.37 1.56 -9.57
CA SER A 139 -12.14 2.43 -8.66
C SER A 139 -11.68 2.37 -7.20
N ILE A 140 -12.07 3.41 -6.46
CA ILE A 140 -11.94 3.49 -5.00
C ILE A 140 -13.35 3.69 -4.42
N GLY A 141 -13.73 2.79 -3.52
CA GLY A 141 -15.04 2.74 -2.89
C GLY A 141 -15.26 3.82 -1.84
N GLU A 142 -16.53 4.01 -1.51
CA GLU A 142 -16.99 4.92 -0.46
C GLU A 142 -16.23 4.69 0.86
N GLY A 143 -15.71 5.77 1.45
CA GLY A 143 -15.06 5.73 2.74
C GLY A 143 -13.78 4.88 2.81
N ALA A 144 -13.27 4.36 1.68
CA ALA A 144 -12.07 3.52 1.61
C ALA A 144 -10.91 4.03 2.47
N PHE A 145 -10.70 5.34 2.56
CA PHE A 145 -9.62 5.94 3.34
C PHE A 145 -10.11 6.88 4.45
N TRP A 146 -11.39 6.85 4.81
CA TRP A 146 -11.94 7.71 5.85
C TRP A 146 -11.26 7.45 7.21
N ARG A 147 -11.02 8.49 8.00
CA ARG A 147 -10.54 8.36 9.39
C ARG A 147 -11.24 9.32 10.33
N GLU A 148 -11.57 8.85 11.53
CA GLU A 148 -12.18 9.70 12.56
C GLU A 148 -11.15 10.69 13.12
N THR A 149 -9.97 10.18 13.47
CA THR A 149 -8.88 10.97 14.04
C THR A 149 -7.87 11.35 12.95
N ASP A 150 -7.70 12.65 12.72
CA ASP A 150 -6.61 13.16 11.88
C ASP A 150 -5.34 13.32 12.72
N ASN A 151 -4.31 12.51 12.43
CA ASN A 151 -3.01 12.61 13.09
C ASN A 151 -2.11 13.71 12.50
N GLY A 152 -2.59 14.49 11.53
CA GLY A 152 -1.80 15.53 10.85
C GLY A 152 -0.76 14.97 9.88
N ASP A 153 -0.76 13.66 9.67
CA ASP A 153 0.16 12.98 8.78
C ASP A 153 -0.23 13.12 7.32
N THR A 154 0.78 13.10 6.47
CA THR A 154 0.66 13.11 5.02
C THR A 154 0.57 11.69 4.49
N LEU A 155 -0.43 11.40 3.65
CA LEU A 155 -0.49 10.14 2.93
C LEU A 155 0.38 10.22 1.67
N TYR A 156 1.44 9.41 1.62
CA TYR A 156 2.27 9.22 0.44
C TYR A 156 1.75 8.02 -0.35
N VAL A 157 1.30 8.27 -1.58
CA VAL A 157 0.86 7.24 -2.52
C VAL A 157 1.99 7.01 -3.52
N ALA A 158 2.53 5.78 -3.55
CA ALA A 158 3.74 5.38 -4.27
C ALA A 158 3.45 4.62 -5.56
N TYR A 159 4.38 4.76 -6.52
CA TYR A 159 4.50 4.02 -7.78
C TYR A 159 3.41 4.36 -8.81
N ILE A 160 3.53 5.52 -9.48
CA ILE A 160 2.70 5.88 -10.63
C ILE A 160 3.57 5.90 -11.90
N ILE A 161 3.98 4.74 -12.41
CA ILE A 161 4.78 4.66 -13.64
C ILE A 161 3.82 4.52 -14.84
N GLY A 162 3.83 5.51 -15.75
CA GLY A 162 3.27 5.37 -17.11
C GLY A 162 1.82 5.83 -17.30
N TYR A 163 1.18 6.39 -16.29
CA TYR A 163 -0.19 6.91 -16.41
C TYR A 163 -0.18 8.37 -16.88
N PRO A 164 -1.06 8.77 -17.82
CA PRO A 164 -1.50 10.16 -17.87
C PRO A 164 -2.26 10.45 -16.56
N ASP A 165 -1.89 11.53 -15.88
CA ASP A 165 -2.34 12.01 -14.54
C ASP A 165 -3.86 11.92 -14.23
N SER A 166 -4.72 11.65 -15.22
CA SER A 166 -6.19 11.67 -15.09
C SER A 166 -6.86 10.29 -15.07
N SER A 167 -6.13 9.18 -15.20
CA SER A 167 -6.76 7.84 -15.27
C SER A 167 -6.58 6.99 -14.01
N VAL A 168 -6.04 7.56 -12.94
CA VAL A 168 -5.92 6.87 -11.64
C VAL A 168 -7.01 7.37 -10.70
N PRO A 169 -7.88 6.49 -10.15
CA PRO A 169 -8.99 6.87 -9.27
C PRO A 169 -8.61 7.73 -8.07
N PHE A 170 -7.34 7.71 -7.63
CA PHE A 170 -6.85 8.56 -6.54
C PHE A 170 -6.93 10.07 -6.82
N HIS A 171 -6.96 10.51 -8.08
CA HIS A 171 -7.10 11.93 -8.41
C HIS A 171 -8.54 12.43 -8.24
N ASP A 172 -9.52 11.56 -8.51
CA ASP A 172 -10.95 11.89 -8.47
C ASP A 172 -11.62 11.51 -7.14
N TYR A 173 -10.94 10.75 -6.28
CA TYR A 173 -11.46 10.34 -4.97
C TYR A 173 -11.71 11.53 -4.03
N ASP A 174 -12.81 11.48 -3.27
CA ASP A 174 -13.14 12.53 -2.29
C ASP A 174 -12.32 12.40 -0.99
N TRP A 175 -11.11 12.97 -1.03
CA TRP A 175 -10.19 13.00 0.10
C TRP A 175 -10.62 13.95 1.23
N ILE A 176 -11.45 14.95 0.92
CA ILE A 176 -11.98 15.89 1.91
C ILE A 176 -12.99 15.17 2.78
N ALA A 177 -13.95 14.46 2.17
CA ALA A 177 -14.90 13.62 2.89
C ALA A 177 -14.18 12.55 3.74
N SER A 178 -13.01 12.09 3.29
CA SER A 178 -12.20 11.07 3.98
C SER A 178 -11.34 11.61 5.14
N ASN A 179 -11.39 12.91 5.47
CA ASN A 179 -10.54 13.51 6.50
C ASN A 179 -9.02 13.29 6.24
N ARG A 180 -8.63 13.35 4.96
CA ARG A 180 -7.26 13.08 4.46
C ARG A 180 -6.83 14.05 3.35
N SER A 181 -7.04 15.36 3.56
CA SER A 181 -6.79 16.35 2.51
C SER A 181 -5.32 16.49 2.09
N ASN A 182 -4.37 16.15 2.97
CA ASN A 182 -2.93 16.25 2.71
C ASN A 182 -2.36 14.93 2.16
N ARG A 183 -2.01 14.91 0.88
CA ARG A 183 -1.45 13.73 0.20
C ARG A 183 -0.42 14.09 -0.85
N TYR A 184 0.56 13.22 -1.04
CA TYR A 184 1.58 13.36 -2.07
C TYR A 184 1.63 12.09 -2.91
N PHE A 185 1.73 12.30 -4.20
CA PHE A 185 1.95 11.25 -5.19
C PHE A 185 3.43 11.19 -5.50
N HIS A 186 3.96 9.98 -5.69
CA HIS A 186 5.33 9.83 -6.13
C HIS A 186 5.51 8.71 -7.15
N ASP A 187 6.30 9.02 -8.17
CA ASP A 187 6.60 8.17 -9.30
C ASP A 187 8.10 8.18 -9.66
N LEU A 188 8.44 7.67 -10.84
CA LEU A 188 9.82 7.69 -11.35
C LEU A 188 10.35 9.12 -11.60
N TYR A 189 9.46 10.09 -11.79
CA TYR A 189 9.77 11.47 -12.16
C TYR A 189 9.84 12.41 -10.94
N GLY A 190 9.29 12.03 -9.79
CA GLY A 190 9.48 12.73 -8.53
C GLY A 190 8.29 12.62 -7.58
N VAL A 191 8.23 13.55 -6.63
CA VAL A 191 7.13 13.68 -5.66
C VAL A 191 6.37 14.95 -5.98
N TYR A 192 5.04 14.86 -6.09
CA TYR A 192 4.16 15.99 -6.36
C TYR A 192 2.97 15.99 -5.41
N GLN A 193 2.54 17.20 -5.04
CA GLN A 193 1.38 17.39 -4.17
C GLN A 193 0.11 17.39 -5.02
N ASN A 194 -1.00 16.95 -4.43
CA ASN A 194 -2.32 17.02 -5.07
C ASN A 194 -2.72 18.48 -5.40
N ALA A 195 -3.32 18.69 -6.57
CA ALA A 195 -3.65 20.03 -7.08
C ALA A 195 -4.68 20.78 -6.20
N ASP A 196 -5.60 20.05 -5.56
CA ASP A 196 -6.61 20.57 -4.63
C ASP A 196 -6.02 20.99 -3.27
N ALA A 197 -4.82 20.53 -2.89
CA ALA A 197 -4.14 20.99 -1.68
C ALA A 197 -3.40 22.32 -1.88
N ALA A 198 -3.26 22.83 -3.11
CA ALA A 198 -2.61 24.12 -3.38
C ALA A 198 -3.35 25.32 -2.74
N THR A 199 -4.58 25.11 -2.25
CA THR A 199 -5.34 26.10 -1.48
C THR A 199 -4.95 26.20 -0.01
N ALA A 200 -4.14 25.26 0.52
CA ALA A 200 -3.63 25.29 1.89
C ALA A 200 -2.13 25.66 1.87
N GLY A 201 -1.81 26.84 2.39
CA GLY A 201 -0.51 27.50 2.20
C GLY A 201 0.72 26.70 2.62
N GLY A 202 1.80 26.91 1.86
CA GLY A 202 3.17 26.57 2.22
C GLY A 202 3.63 25.21 1.71
N ILE A 203 4.45 25.23 0.65
CA ILE A 203 5.17 24.08 0.12
C ILE A 203 6.03 23.47 1.26
N LYS A 204 5.56 22.39 1.89
CA LYS A 204 6.39 21.59 2.78
C LYS A 204 7.05 20.51 1.94
N LYS A 205 8.32 20.74 1.62
CA LYS A 205 9.19 19.77 0.95
C LYS A 205 9.14 18.44 1.73
N ALA A 206 8.99 17.32 1.02
CA ALA A 206 9.14 15.99 1.61
C ALA A 206 10.43 15.92 2.46
N PRO A 207 10.46 15.20 3.59
CA PRO A 207 11.68 15.04 4.37
C PRO A 207 12.76 14.46 3.46
N ALA A 208 13.81 15.25 3.24
CA ALA A 208 14.96 14.83 2.46
C ALA A 208 15.55 13.59 3.14
N GLN A 209 15.71 12.48 2.40
CA GLN A 209 16.61 11.44 2.86
C GLN A 209 17.99 12.07 3.05
N VAL A 210 18.45 12.09 4.29
CA VAL A 210 19.76 12.62 4.67
C VAL A 210 20.79 11.69 4.04
N SER A 211 21.27 12.05 2.85
CA SER A 211 22.46 11.45 2.27
C SER A 211 23.67 11.98 3.06
N THR A 212 24.06 11.26 4.11
CA THR A 212 25.35 11.47 4.78
C THR A 212 26.46 10.96 3.86
N ARG A 213 26.82 11.77 2.85
CA ARG A 213 28.09 11.56 2.16
C ARG A 213 29.21 12.05 3.08
N ALA A 214 29.87 11.10 3.74
CA ALA A 214 31.12 11.34 4.42
C ALA A 214 32.13 11.92 3.41
N SER A 215 32.54 13.17 3.65
CA SER A 215 33.72 13.75 3.01
C SER A 215 34.94 13.03 3.56
N THR A 216 35.62 12.29 2.70
CA THR A 216 37.04 11.96 2.92
C THR A 216 37.83 12.97 2.10
N GLY A 217 38.74 13.66 2.80
CA GLY A 217 39.52 14.78 2.29
C GLY A 217 40.59 14.42 1.29
#